data_AF-A0A3D5ZBB7-F1
#
_entry.id   AF-A0A3D5ZBB7-F1
#
_cell.length_a   1.000
_cell.length_b   1.000
_cell.length_c   1.000
_cell.angle_alpha   90.00
_cell.angle_beta   90.00
_cell.angle_gamma   90.00
#
_symmetry.space_group_name_H-M   'P 1'
#
loop_
_entity.id
_entity.type
_entity.pdbx_description
1 polymer ?
#
loop_
_entity_poly.entity_id
_entity_poly.type
_entity_poly.pdbx_seq_one_letter_code
_entity_poly.pdbx_strand_id
1 'polypeptide(L)'
;MKKLILLIFLLGLINTAFSQIKEVSDTRLEFIEDLTNHFNYHKKKEGKKFIEDEFALVYTEESFTDAMDKSVVEISNLLLKNKVKVSPDFENWLRSLMAYSKSGKDEAYFNSWITL
;
A
#
# COMPACT_ATOMS: atom_id res chain seq x y z
N MET A 1 35.53 19.96 29.66
CA MET A 1 35.81 19.60 28.25
C MET A 1 35.36 18.19 27.89
N LYS A 2 35.82 17.12 28.57
CA LYS A 2 35.39 15.73 28.32
C LYS A 2 33.87 15.52 28.35
N LYS A 3 33.16 16.13 29.31
CA LYS A 3 31.69 16.08 29.40
C LYS A 3 30.97 16.78 28.24
N LEU A 4 31.57 17.81 27.65
CA LEU A 4 31.02 18.54 26.50
C LEU A 4 31.19 17.73 25.21
N ILE A 5 32.36 17.08 25.06
CA ILE A 5 32.66 16.19 23.92
C ILE A 5 31.72 14.98 23.94
N LEU A 6 31.46 14.41 25.12
CA LEU A 6 30.51 13.31 25.29
C LEU A 6 29.07 13.73 24.93
N LEU A 7 28.67 14.95 25.29
CA LEU A 7 27.35 15.49 24.96
C LEU A 7 27.16 15.69 23.45
N ILE A 8 28.19 16.22 22.77
CA ILE A 8 28.20 16.38 21.31
C ILE A 8 28.17 15.01 20.60
N PHE A 9 28.89 14.02 21.14
CA PHE A 9 28.86 12.65 20.63
C PHE A 9 27.48 11.98 20.80
N LEU A 10 26.79 12.22 21.93
CA LEU A 10 25.42 11.73 22.14
C LEU A 10 24.38 12.43 21.24
N LEU A 11 24.54 13.72 20.96
CA LEU A 11 23.66 14.47 20.06
C LEU A 11 23.83 14.06 18.59
N GLY A 12 25.01 13.53 18.20
CA GLY A 12 25.26 13.01 16.85
C GLY A 12 24.55 11.68 16.55
N LEU A 13 24.12 10.94 17.58
CA LEU A 13 23.45 9.64 17.44
C LEU A 13 21.93 9.76 17.18
N ILE A 14 21.36 10.96 17.23
CA ILE A 14 19.92 11.18 17.00
C ILE A 14 19.55 11.15 15.51
N ASN A 15 20.52 10.95 14.60
CA ASN A 15 20.26 10.69 13.17
C ASN A 15 19.74 9.26 12.93
N THR A 16 18.83 8.79 13.77
CA THR A 16 18.12 7.53 13.51
C THR A 16 17.03 7.79 12.49
N ALA A 17 17.37 7.50 11.24
CA ALA A 17 16.50 7.10 10.14
C ALA A 17 15.03 7.57 10.27
N PHE A 18 14.71 8.71 9.67
CA PHE A 18 13.38 8.87 9.10
C PHE A 18 13.23 7.77 8.05
N SER A 19 12.69 6.61 8.45
CA SER A 19 12.24 5.60 7.52
C SER A 19 11.19 6.29 6.65
N GLN A 20 11.59 6.73 5.46
CA GLN A 20 10.63 7.21 4.48
C GLN A 20 9.66 6.06 4.25
N ILE A 21 8.38 6.35 4.37
CA ILE A 21 7.35 5.37 4.02
C ILE A 21 7.54 5.14 2.53
N LYS A 22 7.98 3.95 2.15
CA LYS A 22 8.13 3.58 0.75
C LYS A 22 6.73 3.62 0.13
N GLU A 23 6.55 4.53 -0.83
CA GLU A 23 5.36 4.53 -1.66
C GLU A 23 5.37 3.29 -2.56
N VAL A 24 4.19 2.76 -2.86
CA VAL A 24 4.02 1.69 -3.85
C VAL A 24 4.26 2.24 -5.25
N SER A 25 4.75 1.38 -6.15
CA SER A 25 4.92 1.73 -7.57
C SER A 25 3.59 2.07 -8.25
N ASP A 26 3.67 2.91 -9.28
CA ASP A 26 2.58 3.23 -10.20
C ASP A 26 2.42 2.21 -11.33
N THR A 27 3.41 1.32 -11.52
CA THR A 27 3.29 0.22 -12.48
C THR A 27 2.57 -0.96 -11.82
N ARG A 28 1.58 -1.53 -12.51
CA ARG A 28 0.73 -2.58 -11.94
C ARG A 28 1.50 -3.81 -11.45
N LEU A 29 2.52 -4.25 -12.19
CA LEU A 29 3.33 -5.41 -11.80
C LEU A 29 4.13 -5.13 -10.51
N GLU A 30 4.80 -3.98 -10.44
CA GLU A 30 5.58 -3.62 -9.25
C GLU A 30 4.66 -3.25 -8.08
N PHE A 31 3.46 -2.71 -8.34
CA PHE A 31 2.43 -2.47 -7.32
C PHE A 31 2.01 -3.78 -6.63
N ILE A 32 1.77 -4.85 -7.41
CA ILE A 32 1.47 -6.18 -6.86
C ILE A 32 2.65 -6.72 -6.06
N GLU A 33 3.88 -6.52 -6.53
CA GLU A 33 5.09 -6.94 -5.79
C GLU A 33 5.24 -6.18 -4.46
N ASP A 34 5.05 -4.86 -4.48
CA ASP A 34 5.12 -4.01 -3.29
C ASP A 34 4.04 -4.39 -2.26
N LEU A 35 2.80 -4.62 -2.71
CA LEU A 35 1.73 -5.12 -1.85
C LEU A 35 2.05 -6.50 -1.29
N THR A 36 2.59 -7.40 -2.10
CA THR A 36 2.98 -8.75 -1.66
C THR A 36 4.01 -8.67 -0.55
N ASN A 37 5.06 -7.86 -0.74
CA ASN A 37 6.09 -7.64 0.26
C ASN A 37 5.52 -7.04 1.54
N HIS A 38 4.67 -6.02 1.43
CA HIS A 38 4.03 -5.38 2.57
C HIS A 38 3.13 -6.35 3.34
N PHE A 39 2.20 -7.02 2.67
CA PHE A 39 1.24 -7.92 3.31
C PHE A 39 1.94 -9.15 3.90
N ASN A 40 2.92 -9.74 3.21
CA ASN A 40 3.65 -10.90 3.70
C ASN A 40 4.54 -10.59 4.92
N TYR A 41 5.08 -9.37 5.01
CA TYR A 41 5.80 -8.92 6.19
C TYR A 41 4.91 -8.94 7.44
N HIS A 42 3.63 -8.54 7.30
CA HIS A 42 2.68 -8.46 8.41
C HIS A 42 1.92 -9.77 8.68
N LYS A 43 1.59 -10.54 7.63
CA LYS A 43 0.90 -11.84 7.71
C LYS A 43 1.70 -12.87 6.90
N LYS A 44 2.70 -13.49 7.54
CA LYS A 44 3.60 -14.45 6.86
C LYS A 44 2.82 -15.53 6.12
N LYS A 45 3.14 -15.74 4.85
CA LYS A 45 2.49 -16.68 3.90
C LYS A 45 1.05 -16.33 3.55
N GLU A 46 0.20 -16.01 4.52
CA GLU A 46 -1.20 -15.65 4.27
C GLU A 46 -1.35 -14.33 3.49
N GLY A 47 -0.54 -13.33 3.82
CA GLY A 47 -0.52 -12.05 3.11
C GLY A 47 -0.04 -12.20 1.67
N LYS A 48 1.00 -13.02 1.46
CA LYS A 48 1.45 -13.38 0.12
C LYS A 48 0.34 -14.03 -0.69
N LYS A 49 -0.31 -15.05 -0.12
CA LYS A 49 -1.44 -15.75 -0.75
C LYS A 49 -2.58 -14.80 -1.09
N PHE A 50 -2.95 -13.91 -0.17
CA PHE A 50 -4.03 -12.95 -0.39
C PHE A 50 -3.73 -12.01 -1.57
N ILE A 51 -2.49 -11.54 -1.71
CA ILE A 51 -2.13 -10.65 -2.82
C ILE A 51 -1.97 -11.42 -4.13
N GLU A 52 -1.12 -12.45 -4.18
CA GLU A 52 -0.77 -13.15 -5.42
C GLU A 52 -1.89 -14.09 -5.91
N ASP A 53 -2.58 -14.79 -5.01
CA ASP A 53 -3.54 -15.83 -5.38
C ASP A 53 -5.00 -15.34 -5.36
N GLU A 54 -5.28 -14.14 -4.83
CA GLU A 54 -6.64 -13.57 -4.81
C GLU A 54 -6.73 -12.22 -5.51
N PHE A 55 -6.01 -11.20 -5.02
CA PHE A 55 -6.13 -9.83 -5.55
C PHE A 55 -5.56 -9.68 -6.96
N ALA A 56 -4.35 -10.19 -7.22
CA ALA A 56 -3.69 -10.08 -8.52
C ALA A 56 -4.49 -10.73 -9.66
N LEU A 57 -5.28 -11.78 -9.36
CA LEU A 57 -6.12 -12.45 -10.36
C LEU A 57 -7.25 -11.56 -10.91
N VAL A 58 -7.65 -10.54 -10.17
CA VAL A 58 -8.78 -9.66 -10.54
C VAL A 58 -8.37 -8.21 -10.76
N TYR A 59 -7.11 -7.86 -10.48
CA TYR A 59 -6.54 -6.54 -10.74
C TYR A 59 -5.83 -6.54 -12.09
N THR A 60 -6.63 -6.42 -13.16
CA THR A 60 -6.18 -6.51 -14.57
C THR A 60 -6.55 -5.25 -15.35
N GLU A 61 -5.94 -5.05 -16.52
CA GLU A 61 -6.28 -3.96 -17.47
C GLU A 61 -7.76 -3.95 -17.88
N GLU A 62 -8.41 -5.13 -17.89
CA GLU A 62 -9.84 -5.25 -18.21
C GLU A 62 -10.74 -4.80 -17.05
N SER A 63 -10.24 -4.91 -15.81
CA SER A 63 -11.01 -4.61 -14.60
C SER A 63 -10.78 -3.18 -14.08
N PHE A 64 -9.61 -2.61 -14.35
CA PHE A 64 -9.21 -1.28 -13.89
C PHE A 64 -8.48 -0.55 -15.02
N THR A 65 -8.99 0.63 -15.39
CA THR A 65 -8.37 1.51 -16.39
C THR A 65 -7.18 2.26 -15.78
N ASP A 66 -6.32 2.83 -16.61
CA ASP A 66 -5.17 3.65 -16.14
C ASP A 66 -5.56 4.77 -15.18
N ALA A 67 -6.75 5.35 -15.34
CA ALA A 67 -7.27 6.39 -14.45
C ALA A 67 -7.63 5.81 -13.08
N MET A 68 -8.32 4.66 -13.08
CA MET A 68 -8.68 3.95 -11.85
C MET A 68 -7.44 3.45 -11.10
N ASP A 69 -6.43 2.96 -11.82
CA ASP A 69 -5.16 2.52 -11.26
C ASP A 69 -4.45 3.61 -10.47
N LYS A 70 -4.40 4.82 -11.03
CA LYS A 70 -3.82 5.98 -10.33
C LYS A 70 -4.53 6.23 -9.00
N SER A 71 -5.85 6.17 -8.98
CA SER A 71 -6.61 6.32 -7.72
C SER A 71 -6.36 5.17 -6.75
N VAL A 72 -6.24 3.92 -7.24
CA VAL A 72 -5.92 2.76 -6.40
C VAL A 72 -4.55 2.91 -5.75
N VAL A 73 -3.54 3.31 -6.52
CA VAL A 73 -2.18 3.57 -6.06
C VAL A 73 -2.16 4.72 -5.06
N GLU A 74 -2.84 5.83 -5.34
CA GLU A 74 -2.92 6.99 -4.45
C GLU A 74 -3.55 6.64 -3.10
N ILE A 75 -4.70 5.95 -3.09
CA ILE A 75 -5.35 5.51 -1.86
C ILE A 75 -4.45 4.54 -1.10
N SER A 76 -3.79 3.59 -1.79
CA SER A 76 -2.87 2.64 -1.16
C SER A 76 -1.69 3.36 -0.49
N ASN A 77 -1.14 4.39 -1.14
CA ASN A 77 -0.11 5.25 -0.56
C ASN A 77 -0.62 6.06 0.65
N LEU A 78 -1.87 6.54 0.62
CA LEU A 78 -2.49 7.18 1.78
C LEU A 78 -2.64 6.20 2.96
N LEU A 79 -3.03 4.96 2.72
CA LEU A 79 -3.14 3.93 3.76
C LEU A 79 -1.76 3.63 4.37
N LEU A 80 -0.72 3.49 3.54
CA LEU A 80 0.66 3.31 4.00
C LEU A 80 1.16 4.51 4.81
N LYS A 81 0.95 5.73 4.31
CA LYS A 81 1.32 6.97 4.97
C LYS A 81 0.68 7.11 6.35
N ASN A 82 -0.60 6.73 6.44
CA ASN A 82 -1.36 6.75 7.68
C ASN A 82 -1.10 5.53 8.58
N LYS A 83 -0.18 4.62 8.20
CA LYS A 83 0.16 3.40 8.94
C LYS A 83 -1.06 2.54 9.26
N VAL A 84 -2.00 2.49 8.31
CA VAL A 84 -3.20 1.66 8.43
C VAL A 84 -2.78 0.21 8.56
N LYS A 85 -3.43 -0.53 9.47
CA LYS A 85 -3.09 -1.94 9.70
C LYS A 85 -3.44 -2.75 8.46
N VAL A 86 -2.54 -3.67 8.09
CA VAL A 86 -2.78 -4.63 7.01
C VAL A 86 -4.11 -5.35 7.20
N SER A 87 -4.43 -5.78 8.42
CA SER A 87 -5.69 -6.43 8.73
C SER A 87 -6.35 -5.75 9.94
N PRO A 88 -7.67 -5.48 9.90
CA PRO A 88 -8.58 -5.77 8.77
C PRO A 88 -8.61 -4.66 7.70
N ASP A 89 -8.09 -3.47 7.98
CA ASP A 89 -8.47 -2.25 7.26
C ASP A 89 -7.92 -2.17 5.82
N PHE A 90 -6.60 -2.36 5.62
CA PHE A 90 -6.03 -2.37 4.27
C PHE A 90 -6.53 -3.59 3.47
N GLU A 91 -6.68 -4.74 4.12
CA GLU A 91 -7.29 -5.93 3.53
C GLU A 91 -8.71 -5.64 3.02
N ASN A 92 -9.55 -4.93 3.80
CA ASN A 92 -10.90 -4.56 3.40
C ASN A 92 -10.94 -3.59 2.21
N TRP A 93 -9.97 -2.68 2.12
CA TRP A 93 -9.81 -1.84 0.93
C TRP A 93 -9.59 -2.70 -0.32
N LEU A 94 -8.62 -3.61 -0.30
CA LEU A 94 -8.36 -4.51 -1.43
C LEU A 94 -9.55 -5.44 -1.72
N ARG A 95 -10.24 -5.93 -0.69
CA ARG A 95 -11.48 -6.70 -0.85
C ARG A 95 -12.59 -5.90 -1.53
N SER A 96 -12.68 -4.60 -1.29
CA SER A 96 -13.66 -3.73 -1.94
C SER A 96 -13.35 -3.59 -3.44
N LEU A 97 -12.07 -3.46 -3.81
CA LEU A 97 -11.64 -3.48 -5.22
C LEU A 97 -11.96 -4.82 -5.89
N MET A 98 -11.71 -5.96 -5.21
CA MET A 98 -12.07 -7.28 -5.73
C MET A 98 -13.58 -7.47 -5.88
N ALA A 99 -14.39 -6.85 -5.01
CA ALA A 99 -15.84 -6.88 -5.14
C ALA A 99 -16.31 -6.00 -6.31
N TYR A 100 -15.68 -4.83 -6.49
CA TYR A 100 -15.94 -3.94 -7.61
C TYR A 100 -15.67 -4.63 -8.95
N SER A 101 -14.53 -5.30 -9.14
CA SER A 101 -14.20 -5.97 -10.40
C SER A 101 -15.20 -7.06 -10.78
N LYS A 102 -15.84 -7.69 -9.78
CA LYS A 102 -16.88 -8.72 -9.97
C LYS A 102 -18.30 -8.15 -10.11
N SER A 103 -18.48 -6.85 -9.89
CA SER A 103 -19.81 -6.24 -9.81
C SER A 103 -20.42 -5.85 -11.16
N GLY A 104 -19.62 -5.82 -12.23
CA GLY A 104 -20.04 -5.36 -13.55
C GLY A 104 -20.36 -3.87 -13.63
N LYS A 105 -19.93 -3.09 -12.63
CA LYS A 105 -20.10 -1.64 -12.58
C LYS A 105 -19.05 -0.95 -13.44
N ASP A 106 -19.40 0.23 -13.94
CA ASP A 106 -18.54 1.01 -14.81
C ASP A 106 -17.61 1.96 -14.04
N GLU A 107 -16.69 2.57 -14.78
CA GLU A 107 -15.75 3.56 -14.25
C GLU A 107 -16.48 4.78 -13.65
N ALA A 108 -17.65 5.16 -14.18
CA ALA A 108 -18.44 6.25 -13.61
C ALA A 108 -18.91 5.91 -12.17
N TYR A 109 -19.36 4.67 -11.94
CA TYR A 109 -19.66 4.21 -10.59
C TYR A 109 -18.41 4.21 -9.70
N PHE A 110 -17.29 3.69 -10.20
CA PHE A 110 -16.02 3.70 -9.46
C PHE A 110 -15.65 5.10 -9.00
N ASN A 111 -15.68 6.07 -9.92
CA ASN A 111 -15.35 7.47 -9.65
C ASN A 111 -16.36 8.14 -8.69
N SER A 112 -17.61 7.68 -8.67
CA SER A 112 -18.59 8.17 -7.68
C SER A 112 -18.34 7.66 -6.26
N TRP A 113 -17.63 6.53 -6.13
CA TRP A 113 -17.34 5.87 -4.86
C TRP A 113 -15.96 6.26 -4.30
N ILE A 114 -14.96 6.37 -5.18
CA ILE A 114 -13.61 6.81 -4.84
C ILE A 114 -13.56 8.33 -4.83
N THR A 115 -13.92 8.90 -3.68
CA THR A 115 -13.70 10.31 -3.40
C THR A 115 -12.34 10.45 -2.70
N LEU A 116 -11.40 11.11 -3.37
CA LEU A 116 -10.16 11.61 -2.79
C LEU A 116 -10.34 13.04 -2.27
#